data_AF-A0A2V9LTP5-F1
#
_entry.id   AF-A0A2V9LTP5-F1
#
_cell.length_a   1.000
_cell.length_b   1.000
_cell.length_c   1.000
_cell.angle_alpha   90.00
_cell.angle_beta   90.00
_cell.angle_gamma   90.00
#
_symmetry.space_group_name_H-M   'P 1'
#
loop_
_entity.id
_entity.type
_entity.pdbx_description
1 polymer ?
#
loop_
_entity_poly.entity_id
_entity_poly.type
_entity_poly.pdbx_seq_one_letter_code
_entity_poly.pdbx_strand_id
1 'polypeptide(L)' 'MTYVALTIAGSDPSGGAGIQADLKTFHQLGVYGMSVLTLLTVQNTQRLDAVEVLSADFVG' A
#
# COMPACT_ATOMS: atom_id res chain seq x y z
N MET A 1 -22.16 -0.52 11.82
CA MET A 1 -21.69 -1.49 10.82
C MET A 1 -20.38 -0.95 10.27
N THR A 2 -19.27 -1.66 10.42
CA THR A 2 -17.98 -1.19 9.89
C THR A 2 -17.76 -1.85 8.53
N TYR A 3 -17.57 -1.05 7.48
CA TYR A 3 -17.20 -1.58 6.17
C TYR A 3 -15.74 -2.05 6.18
N VAL A 4 -15.43 -3.05 5.36
CA VAL A 4 -14.08 -3.59 5.20
C VAL A 4 -13.65 -3.37 3.76
N ALA A 5 -12.43 -2.87 3.56
CA ALA A 5 -11.82 -2.69 2.24
C ALA A 5 -10.42 -3.30 2.21
N LEU A 6 -10.09 -3.93 1.09
CA LEU A 6 -8.78 -4.51 0.81
C LEU A 6 -8.09 -3.71 -0.29
N THR A 7 -6.86 -3.24 -0.04
CA THR A 7 -5.97 -2.76 -1.10
C THR A 7 -4.98 -3.85 -1.49
N ILE A 8 -4.66 -3.93 -2.79
CA ILE A 8 -3.60 -4.78 -3.35
C ILE A 8 -2.67 -3.84 -4.11
N ALA A 9 -1.58 -3.41 -3.47
CA ALA A 9 -0.74 -2.34 -4.00
C ALA A 9 0.71 -2.43 -3.51
N GLY A 10 1.57 -1.58 -4.07
CA GLY A 10 2.96 -1.43 -3.64
C GLY A 10 3.09 -0.60 -2.37
N SER A 11 4.17 -0.82 -1.62
CA SER A 11 4.52 0.00 -0.46
C SER A 11 5.30 1.24 -0.88
N ASP A 12 4.80 2.42 -0.52
CA ASP A 12 5.49 3.71 -0.62
C ASP A 12 5.94 4.18 0.79
N PRO A 13 7.24 4.14 1.10
CA PRO A 13 7.76 4.60 2.39
C PRO A 13 7.55 6.08 2.67
N SER A 14 7.36 6.93 1.66
CA SER A 14 7.05 8.35 1.86
C SER A 14 5.65 8.55 2.46
N GLY A 15 4.78 7.56 2.27
CA GLY A 15 3.42 7.54 2.78
C GLY A 15 2.45 8.44 2.03
N GLY A 16 2.83 8.98 0.86
CA GLY A 16 1.99 9.81 0.00
C GLY A 16 1.16 9.03 -1.01
N ALA A 17 1.56 7.79 -1.33
CA ALA A 17 0.89 6.88 -2.25
C ALA A 17 0.87 5.44 -1.69
N GLY A 18 0.56 4.46 -2.57
CA GLY A 18 0.62 3.03 -2.27
C GLY A 18 -0.31 2.60 -1.12
N ILE A 19 0.00 1.45 -0.52
CA ILE A 19 -0.83 0.90 0.57
C ILE A 19 -0.97 1.89 1.74
N GLN A 20 0.03 2.74 1.95
CA GLN A 20 0.04 3.71 3.03
C GLN A 20 -1.02 4.78 2.81
N ALA A 21 -1.15 5.31 1.59
CA ALA A 21 -2.21 6.26 1.26
C ALA A 21 -3.58 5.59 1.31
N ASP A 22 -3.71 4.38 0.76
CA ASP A 22 -4.97 3.64 0.75
C ASP A 22 -5.50 3.41 2.17
N LEU A 23 -4.66 2.88 3.08
CA LEU A 23 -5.03 2.60 4.45
C LEU A 23 -5.36 3.88 5.24
N LYS A 24 -4.65 4.99 4.98
CA LYS A 24 -4.99 6.31 5.56
C LYS A 24 -6.37 6.78 5.08
N THR A 25 -6.68 6.62 3.79
CA THR A 25 -7.98 6.96 3.21
C THR A 25 -9.09 6.09 3.80
N PHE A 26 -8.89 4.78 3.88
CA PHE A 26 -9.86 3.87 4.51
C PHE A 26 -10.13 4.27 5.96
N HIS A 27 -9.08 4.56 6.72
CA HIS A 27 -9.22 5.03 8.09
C HIS A 27 -10.01 6.34 8.20
N GLN A 28 -9.70 7.33 7.35
CA GLN A 28 -10.42 8.60 7.31
C GLN A 28 -11.91 8.45 6.95
N LEU A 29 -12.26 7.41 6.18
CA LEU A 29 -13.63 7.10 5.79
C LEU A 29 -14.35 6.16 6.78
N GLY A 30 -13.73 5.82 7.92
CA GLY A 30 -14.32 4.90 8.90
C GLY A 30 -14.42 3.44 8.42
N VAL A 31 -13.57 3.05 7.46
CA VAL A 31 -13.48 1.71 6.89
C VAL A 31 -12.31 0.97 7.53
N TYR A 32 -12.50 -0.32 7.88
CA TYR A 32 -11.41 -1.18 8.30
C TYR A 32 -10.57 -1.56 7.08
N GLY A 33 -9.36 -1.01 7.02
CA GLY A 33 -8.43 -1.24 5.92
C GLY A 33 -7.59 -2.51 6.11
N MET A 34 -7.54 -3.34 5.06
CA MET A 34 -6.64 -4.48 4.92
C MET A 34 -5.72 -4.25 3.73
N SER A 35 -4.56 -4.91 3.69
CA SER A 35 -3.63 -4.78 2.58
C SER A 35 -2.96 -6.10 2.19
N VAL A 36 -2.69 -6.26 0.89
CA VAL A 36 -1.71 -7.20 0.33
C VAL A 36 -0.63 -6.37 -0.39
N LEU A 37 0.64 -6.61 -0.05
CA LEU A 37 1.76 -5.95 -0.69
C LEU A 37 2.12 -6.67 -1.99
N THR A 38 2.36 -5.94 -3.07
CA THR A 38 2.85 -6.50 -4.36
C THR A 38 4.31 -6.18 -4.65
N LEU A 39 4.82 -5.10 -4.07
CA LEU A 39 6.19 -4.64 -4.24
C LEU A 39 6.61 -3.72 -3.09
N LEU A 40 7.92 -3.61 -2.89
CA LEU A 40 8.54 -2.61 -2.05
C LEU A 40 9.21 -1.56 -2.94
N THR A 41 9.15 -0.31 -2.53
CA THR A 41 9.90 0.77 -3.18
C THR A 41 10.87 1.41 -2.20
N VAL A 42 11.97 1.93 -2.71
CA VAL A 42 12.75 2.97 -2.06
C VAL A 42 12.42 4.26 -2.80
N GLN A 43 11.49 5.04 -2.26
CA GLN A 43 11.04 6.29 -2.90
C GLN A 43 10.79 7.39 -1.88
N ASN A 44 10.82 8.62 -2.38
CA ASN A 44 10.38 9.82 -1.67
C ASN A 44 9.59 10.71 -2.64
N THR A 45 9.20 11.90 -2.19
CA THR A 45 8.35 12.82 -2.98
C THR A 45 9.01 13.36 -4.26
N GLN A 46 10.32 13.15 -4.47
CA GLN A 46 11.05 13.66 -5.62
C GLN A 46 11.51 12.57 -6.59
N ARG A 47 11.74 11.34 -6.11
CA ARG A 47 12.27 10.25 -6.93
C ARG A 47 11.98 8.85 -6.38
N LEU A 48 12.07 7.89 -7.29
CA LEU A 48 12.04 6.45 -7.03
C LEU A 48 13.44 5.89 -7.31
N ASP A 49 14.09 5.38 -6.26
CA ASP A 49 15.48 4.88 -6.31
C ASP A 49 15.54 3.37 -6.59
N ALA A 50 14.59 2.58 -6.07
CA ALA A 50 14.55 1.14 -6.29
C ALA A 50 13.12 0.59 -6.20
N VAL A 51 12.90 -0.53 -6.87
CA VAL A 51 11.68 -1.34 -6.81
C VAL A 51 12.09 -2.79 -6.62
N GLU A 52 11.53 -3.44 -5.60
CA GLU A 52 11.64 -4.88 -5.38
C GLU A 52 10.25 -5.48 -5.54
N VAL A 53 10.04 -6.25 -6.61
CA VAL A 53 8.76 -6.90 -6.90
C VAL A 53 8.70 -8.22 -6.15
N LEU A 54 7.61 -8.43 -5.40
CA LEU A 54 7.42 -9.69 -4.69
C LEU A 54 7.03 -10.79 -5.69
N SER A 55 7.50 -12.02 -5.45
CA SER A 55 7.10 -13.15 -6.28
C SER A 55 5.59 -13.39 -6.19
N ALA A 56 4.98 -13.88 -7.28
CA ALA A 56 3.54 -14.17 -7.30
C ALA A 56 3.14 -15.13 -6.16
N ASP A 57 3.94 -16.19 -5.93
CA ASP A 57 3.72 -17.16 -4.84
C ASP A 57 3.71 -16.50 -3.45
N PHE A 58 4.39 -15.37 -3.27
CA PHE A 58 4.40 -14.63 -2.02
C PHE A 58 3.19 -13.69 -1.88
N VAL A 59 2.64 -13.21 -3.00
CA VAL A 59 1.44 -12.35 -3.03
C VAL A 59 0.17 -13.19 -2.83
N GLY A 60 0.13 -14.40 -3.42
CA GLY A 60 -0.99 -15.34 -3.34
C GLY A 60 -1.43 -15.90 -4.68
#